data_AF-A0A820FA94-F1
#
_entry.id   AF-A0A820FA94-F1
#
_cell.length_a   1.000
_cell.length_b   1.000
_cell.length_c   1.000
_cell.angle_alpha   90.00
_cell.angle_beta   90.00
_cell.angle_gamma   90.00
#
_symmetry.space_group_name_H-M   'P 1'
#
loop_
_entity.id
_entity.type
_entity.pdbx_description
1 polymer ?
#
loop_
_entity_poly.entity_id
_entity_poly.type
_entity_poly.pdbx_seq_one_letter_code
_entity_poly.pdbx_strand_id
1 'polypeptide(L)'
;TAAHIINGLIVLSVVSAGMSSIYVTSRTICYLGKTGRAPKFLGITNNNGVPWPAILFCNLFACICFISQGPGGAGTAYTYLINLSGVSTFIVWAVICLTHIQFRRGLKAQGVNINDLPFRAMWYPYGAYFGFAANVFLIFFQGYTTVLPPFNIISFTVSYILIPVFLILFFGYKFWKKTRWVQPSQMDIWSGRRVVGEEENNTKNQTIWSRIKAIII
;
A
#
# COMPACT_ATOMS: atom_id res chain seq x y z
N THR A 1 35.18 5.78 17.12
CA THR A 1 34.76 6.96 16.33
C THR A 1 33.97 6.58 15.08
N ALA A 2 34.42 5.65 14.24
CA ALA A 2 33.64 5.20 13.06
C ALA A 2 32.30 4.51 13.39
N ALA A 3 32.24 3.65 14.42
CA ALA A 3 31.00 2.97 14.81
C ALA A 3 29.87 3.93 15.24
N HIS A 4 30.19 5.03 15.92
CA HIS A 4 29.20 6.03 16.31
C HIS A 4 28.67 6.83 15.11
N ILE A 5 29.51 7.09 14.11
CA ILE A 5 29.10 7.73 12.86
C ILE A 5 28.12 6.82 12.11
N ILE A 6 28.43 5.53 11.98
CA ILE A 6 27.55 4.54 11.34
C ILE A 6 26.21 4.46 12.08
N ASN A 7 26.22 4.37 13.41
CA ASN A 7 25.00 4.34 14.20
C ASN A 7 24.17 5.61 14.04
N GLY A 8 24.82 6.78 14.00
CA GLY A 8 24.16 8.05 13.74
C GLY A 8 23.48 8.09 12.36
N LEU A 9 24.15 7.56 11.33
CA LEU A 9 23.58 7.45 9.98
C LEU A 9 22.38 6.50 9.95
N ILE A 10 22.46 5.34 10.62
CA ILE A 10 21.34 4.39 10.73
C ILE A 10 20.13 5.06 11.37
N VAL A 11 20.31 5.76 12.49
CA VAL A 11 19.21 6.49 13.16
C VAL A 11 18.61 7.54 12.23
N LEU A 12 19.44 8.32 11.53
CA LEU A 12 18.97 9.33 10.59
C LEU A 12 18.14 8.71 9.45
N SER A 13 18.60 7.59 8.88
CA SER A 13 17.88 6.86 7.83
C SER A 13 16.54 6.34 8.31
N VAL A 14 16.48 5.76 9.52
CA VAL A 14 15.24 5.24 10.11
C VAL A 14 14.25 6.37 10.40
N VAL A 15 14.70 7.50 10.95
CA VAL A 15 13.86 8.67 11.20
C VAL A 15 13.27 9.21 9.89
N SER A 16 14.10 9.34 8.85
CA SER A 16 13.65 9.79 7.53
C SER A 16 12.58 8.86 6.93
N ALA A 17 12.83 7.55 6.95
CA ALA A 17 11.86 6.54 6.49
C ALA A 17 10.54 6.59 7.30
N GLY A 18 10.62 6.80 8.61
CA GLY A 18 9.47 6.95 9.49
C GLY A 18 8.60 8.16 9.15
N MET A 19 9.22 9.32 8.93
CA MET A 19 8.49 10.54 8.55
C MET A 19 7.75 10.39 7.21
N SER A 20 8.39 9.77 6.22
CA SER A 20 7.76 9.45 4.93
C SER A 20 6.54 8.52 5.09
N SER A 21 6.68 7.48 5.92
CA SER A 21 5.61 6.51 6.18
C SER A 21 4.39 7.16 6.84
N ILE A 22 4.61 8.02 7.84
CA ILE A 22 3.52 8.77 8.51
C ILE A 22 2.84 9.73 7.54
N TYR A 23 3.62 10.41 6.70
CA TYR A 23 3.09 11.34 5.70
C TYR A 23 2.16 10.66 4.69
N VAL A 24 2.59 9.52 4.11
CA VAL A 24 1.77 8.76 3.16
C VAL A 24 0.51 8.20 3.82
N THR A 25 0.64 7.65 5.03
CA THR A 25 -0.47 7.01 5.75
C THR A 25 -1.53 8.03 6.15
N SER A 26 -1.13 9.16 6.73
CA SER A 26 -2.06 10.21 7.18
C SER A 26 -2.88 10.81 6.02
N ARG A 27 -2.28 11.00 4.85
CA ARG A 27 -3.00 11.47 3.65
C ARG A 27 -3.94 10.43 3.07
N THR A 28 -3.54 9.16 3.06
CA THR A 28 -4.41 8.06 2.63
C THR A 28 -5.65 7.97 3.52
N ILE A 29 -5.46 8.04 4.85
CA ILE A 29 -6.56 8.04 5.82
C ILE A 29 -7.46 9.27 5.67
N CYS A 30 -6.87 10.46 5.49
CA CYS A 30 -7.63 11.69 5.24
C CYS A 30 -8.49 11.58 3.97
N TYR A 31 -7.94 11.03 2.89
CA TYR A 31 -8.69 10.79 1.65
C TYR A 31 -9.84 9.79 1.85
N LEU A 32 -9.63 8.73 2.63
CA LEU A 32 -10.69 7.79 3.01
C LEU A 32 -11.79 8.49 3.83
N GLY A 33 -11.42 9.40 4.74
CA GLY A 33 -12.37 10.20 5.52
C GLY A 33 -13.20 11.14 4.65
N LYS A 34 -12.57 11.84 3.70
CA LYS A 34 -13.23 12.76 2.76
C LYS A 34 -14.16 12.05 1.77
N THR A 35 -13.80 10.84 1.35
CA THR A 35 -14.64 10.00 0.46
C THR A 35 -15.74 9.23 1.20
N GLY A 36 -15.88 9.41 2.52
CA GLY A 36 -16.90 8.72 3.33
C GLY A 36 -16.65 7.22 3.50
N ARG A 37 -15.43 6.75 3.19
CA ARG A 37 -14.97 5.36 3.36
C ARG A 37 -14.39 5.10 4.75
N ALA A 38 -13.95 6.15 5.44
CA ALA A 38 -13.55 6.13 6.84
C ALA A 38 -14.40 7.13 7.67
N PRO A 39 -14.37 7.06 9.02
CA PRO A 39 -15.04 8.05 9.88
C PRO A 39 -14.69 9.49 9.50
N LYS A 40 -15.71 10.37 9.46
CA LYS A 40 -15.56 11.76 8.98
C LYS A 40 -14.49 12.56 9.74
N PHE A 41 -14.28 12.27 11.02
CA PHE A 41 -13.29 12.97 11.84
C PHE A 41 -11.85 12.80 11.32
N LEU A 42 -11.53 11.67 10.66
CA LEU A 42 -10.22 11.42 10.08
C LEU A 42 -9.95 12.23 8.80
N GLY A 43 -11.01 12.78 8.18
CA GLY A 43 -10.92 13.64 7.00
C GLY A 43 -10.71 15.12 7.30
N ILE A 44 -10.70 15.51 8.58
CA ILE A 44 -10.55 16.92 9.00
C ILE A 44 -9.11 17.37 8.76
N THR A 45 -8.95 18.55 8.18
CA THR A 45 -7.67 19.22 7.95
C THR A 45 -7.65 20.57 8.65
N ASN A 46 -6.48 20.96 9.18
CA ASN A 46 -6.26 22.32 9.70
C ASN A 46 -6.22 23.36 8.55
N ASN A 47 -6.18 24.65 8.87
CA ASN A 47 -6.10 25.77 7.91
C ASN A 47 -4.90 25.64 6.96
N ASN A 48 -3.80 25.02 7.41
CA ASN A 48 -2.62 24.76 6.59
C ASN A 48 -2.72 23.46 5.74
N GLY A 49 -3.91 22.86 5.65
CA GLY A 49 -4.15 21.63 4.89
C GLY A 49 -3.61 20.34 5.55
N VAL A 50 -3.12 20.42 6.80
CA VAL A 50 -2.52 19.28 7.52
C VAL A 50 -3.60 18.42 8.20
N PRO A 51 -3.68 17.10 7.93
CA PRO A 51 -4.66 16.20 8.53
C PRO A 51 -4.23 15.74 9.93
N TRP A 52 -4.33 16.62 10.93
CA TRP A 52 -3.88 16.33 12.30
C TRP A 52 -4.56 15.12 12.97
N PRO A 53 -5.88 14.82 12.79
CA PRO A 53 -6.48 13.66 13.43
C PRO A 53 -5.97 12.34 12.84
N ALA A 54 -5.72 12.32 11.52
CA ALA A 54 -5.14 11.16 10.86
C ALA A 54 -3.69 10.93 11.32
N ILE A 55 -2.91 11.99 11.54
CA ILE A 55 -1.55 11.88 12.08
C ILE A 55 -1.58 11.31 13.51
N LEU A 56 -2.48 11.79 14.37
CA LEU A 56 -2.61 11.28 15.74
C LEU A 56 -3.00 9.80 15.72
N PHE A 57 -3.96 9.44 14.88
CA PHE A 57 -4.37 8.04 14.69
C PHE A 57 -3.19 7.15 14.26
N CYS A 58 -2.38 7.58 13.27
CA CYS A 58 -1.18 6.84 12.88
C CYS A 58 -0.19 6.66 14.03
N ASN A 59 0.03 7.70 14.84
CA ASN A 59 0.96 7.65 15.97
C ASN A 59 0.47 6.71 17.08
N LEU A 60 -0.85 6.61 17.31
CA LEU A 60 -1.41 5.64 18.25
C LEU A 60 -1.06 4.20 17.86
N PHE A 61 -1.08 3.87 16.56
CA PHE A 61 -0.62 2.55 16.09
C PHE A 61 0.90 2.40 16.19
N ALA A 62 1.67 3.47 16.01
CA ALA A 62 3.12 3.42 16.22
C ALA A 62 3.48 3.10 17.67
N CYS A 63 2.67 3.52 18.65
CA CYS A 63 2.85 3.18 20.06
C CYS A 63 2.81 1.66 20.34
N ILE A 64 2.18 0.86 19.47
CA ILE A 64 2.18 -0.62 19.59
C ILE A 64 3.62 -1.16 19.52
N CYS A 65 4.54 -0.45 18.87
CA CYS A 65 5.96 -0.80 18.84
C CYS A 65 6.59 -0.86 20.24
N PHE A 66 6.07 -0.14 21.24
CA PHE A 66 6.56 -0.19 22.62
C PHE A 66 6.38 -1.56 23.28
N ILE A 67 5.54 -2.44 22.74
CA ILE A 67 5.46 -3.85 23.18
C ILE A 67 6.81 -4.56 23.01
N SER A 68 7.67 -4.10 22.09
CA SER A 68 9.05 -4.59 21.97
C SER A 68 9.92 -4.34 23.21
N GLN A 69 9.55 -3.42 24.09
CA GLN A 69 10.29 -3.19 25.35
C GLN A 69 9.73 -4.03 26.52
N GLY A 70 8.78 -4.93 26.26
CA GLY A 70 8.13 -5.75 27.28
C GLY A 70 8.98 -6.92 27.80
N PRO A 71 8.50 -7.62 28.85
CA PRO A 71 9.23 -8.68 29.54
C PRO A 71 9.63 -9.90 28.68
N GLY A 72 9.09 -10.04 27.46
CA GLY A 72 9.39 -11.13 26.52
C GLY A 72 10.65 -10.94 25.65
N GLY A 73 11.39 -9.83 25.86
CA GLY A 73 12.61 -9.50 25.14
C GLY A 73 12.38 -8.78 23.80
N ALA A 74 13.26 -7.85 23.46
CA ALA A 74 13.10 -6.98 22.28
C ALA A 74 13.07 -7.73 20.93
N GLY A 75 13.70 -8.90 20.86
CA GLY A 75 13.75 -9.69 19.62
C GLY A 75 12.41 -10.29 19.22
N THR A 76 11.65 -10.85 20.17
CA THR A 76 10.45 -11.67 19.86
C THR A 76 9.29 -10.82 19.35
N ALA A 77 8.93 -9.77 20.08
CA ALA A 77 7.87 -8.85 19.70
C ALA A 77 8.20 -8.07 18.42
N TYR A 78 9.47 -7.72 18.19
CA TYR A 78 9.91 -7.11 16.94
C TYR A 78 9.73 -8.07 15.75
N THR A 79 10.11 -9.34 15.90
CA THR A 79 9.89 -10.36 14.87
C THR A 79 8.40 -10.53 14.55
N TYR A 80 7.53 -10.50 15.56
CA TYR A 80 6.08 -10.53 15.34
C TYR A 80 5.59 -9.33 14.52
N LEU A 81 6.04 -8.11 14.84
CA LEU A 81 5.66 -6.90 14.08
C LEU A 81 6.16 -6.92 12.64
N ILE A 82 7.38 -7.41 12.39
CA ILE A 82 7.90 -7.58 11.03
C ILE A 82 7.05 -8.57 10.25
N ASN A 83 6.74 -9.72 10.84
CA ASN A 83 5.95 -10.75 10.16
C ASN A 83 4.55 -10.24 9.80
N LEU A 84 3.89 -9.54 10.73
CA LEU A 84 2.59 -8.90 10.47
C LEU A 84 2.68 -7.85 9.34
N SER A 85 3.72 -7.02 9.34
CA SER A 85 3.95 -6.01 8.31
C SER A 85 4.21 -6.62 6.92
N GLY A 86 4.97 -7.71 6.86
CA GLY A 86 5.25 -8.45 5.63
C GLY A 86 3.98 -9.02 4.99
N VAL A 87 3.16 -9.71 5.78
CA VAL A 87 1.89 -10.28 5.31
C VAL A 87 0.93 -9.17 4.87
N SER A 88 0.86 -8.06 5.62
CA SER A 88 0.07 -6.88 5.22
C SER A 88 0.47 -6.36 3.85
N THR A 89 1.78 -6.24 3.62
CA THR A 89 2.33 -5.76 2.35
C THR A 89 1.91 -6.66 1.21
N PHE A 90 2.07 -7.98 1.32
CA PHE A 90 1.66 -8.89 0.25
C PHE A 90 0.17 -8.83 -0.05
N ILE A 91 -0.68 -8.66 0.97
CA ILE A 91 -2.13 -8.46 0.77
C ILE A 91 -2.39 -7.18 -0.03
N VAL A 92 -1.75 -6.06 0.33
CA VAL A 92 -1.91 -4.78 -0.38
C VAL A 92 -1.48 -4.92 -1.85
N TRP A 93 -0.33 -5.54 -2.12
CA TRP A 93 0.14 -5.76 -3.49
C TRP A 93 -0.78 -6.69 -4.28
N ALA A 94 -1.32 -7.75 -3.66
CA ALA A 94 -2.32 -8.61 -4.28
C ALA A 94 -3.59 -7.82 -4.69
N VAL A 95 -4.10 -6.96 -3.80
CA VAL A 95 -5.27 -6.10 -4.08
C VAL A 95 -4.98 -5.09 -5.18
N ILE A 96 -3.78 -4.52 -5.23
CA ILE A 96 -3.35 -3.61 -6.30
C ILE A 96 -3.36 -4.35 -7.65
N CYS A 97 -2.78 -5.56 -7.71
CA CYS A 97 -2.80 -6.39 -8.91
C CYS A 97 -4.23 -6.71 -9.37
N LEU A 98 -5.12 -7.12 -8.45
CA LEU A 98 -6.53 -7.38 -8.76
C LEU A 98 -7.24 -6.14 -9.28
N THR A 99 -7.04 -4.99 -8.65
CA THR A 99 -7.65 -3.72 -9.07
C THR A 99 -7.18 -3.32 -10.47
N HIS A 100 -5.90 -3.52 -10.78
CA HIS A 100 -5.37 -3.25 -12.12
C HIS A 100 -5.98 -4.19 -13.19
N ILE A 101 -6.15 -5.49 -12.87
CA ILE A 101 -6.83 -6.44 -13.78
C ILE A 101 -8.28 -5.99 -14.04
N GLN A 102 -9.01 -5.61 -13.00
CA GLN A 102 -10.39 -5.16 -13.12
C GLN A 102 -10.51 -3.83 -13.88
N PHE A 103 -9.61 -2.88 -13.65
CA PHE A 103 -9.54 -1.63 -14.40
C PHE A 103 -9.38 -1.87 -15.91
N ARG A 104 -8.48 -2.78 -16.29
CA ARG A 104 -8.26 -3.16 -17.69
C ARG A 104 -9.45 -3.87 -18.31
N ARG A 105 -10.16 -4.70 -17.54
CA ARG A 105 -11.43 -5.30 -17.97
C ARG A 105 -12.52 -4.25 -18.18
N GLY A 106 -12.58 -3.22 -17.32
CA GLY A 106 -13.50 -2.08 -17.46
C GLY A 106 -13.24 -1.28 -18.74
N LEU A 107 -11.98 -0.95 -19.02
CA LEU A 107 -11.58 -0.26 -20.25
C LEU A 107 -11.98 -1.05 -21.51
N LYS A 108 -11.71 -2.37 -21.51
CA LYS A 108 -12.09 -3.24 -22.64
C LYS A 108 -13.61 -3.30 -22.83
N ALA A 109 -14.38 -3.33 -21.74
CA ALA A 109 -15.84 -3.37 -21.79
C ALA A 109 -16.46 -2.04 -22.29
N GLN A 110 -15.78 -0.91 -22.11
CA GLN A 110 -16.22 0.41 -22.55
C GLN A 110 -15.66 0.83 -23.91
N GLY A 111 -14.90 -0.06 -24.58
CA GLY A 111 -14.33 0.21 -25.90
C GLY A 111 -13.22 1.28 -25.92
N VAL A 112 -12.66 1.64 -24.77
CA VAL A 112 -11.58 2.65 -24.69
C VAL A 112 -10.29 2.05 -25.22
N ASN A 113 -9.67 2.74 -26.18
CA ASN A 113 -8.42 2.25 -26.77
C ASN A 113 -7.30 2.34 -25.72
N ILE A 114 -6.52 1.26 -25.59
CA ILE A 114 -5.36 1.22 -24.69
C ILE A 114 -4.33 2.29 -25.09
N ASN A 115 -4.38 2.73 -26.34
CA ASN A 115 -3.47 3.74 -26.85
C ASN A 115 -3.68 5.13 -26.26
N ASP A 116 -4.90 5.43 -25.79
CA ASP A 116 -5.29 6.72 -25.21
C ASP A 116 -4.88 6.86 -23.73
N LEU A 117 -4.33 5.77 -23.15
CA LEU A 117 -3.79 5.80 -21.80
C LEU A 117 -2.40 6.45 -21.81
N PRO A 118 -2.15 7.45 -20.94
CA PRO A 118 -0.84 8.09 -20.86
C PRO A 118 0.25 7.10 -20.42
N PHE A 119 -0.12 6.02 -19.72
CA PHE A 119 0.82 5.00 -19.27
C PHE A 119 0.36 3.60 -19.65
N ARG A 120 1.26 2.83 -20.28
CA ARG A 120 1.05 1.44 -20.67
C ARG A 120 1.98 0.54 -19.87
N ALA A 121 1.40 -0.48 -19.24
CA ALA A 121 2.18 -1.47 -18.52
C ALA A 121 2.85 -2.40 -19.54
N MET A 122 4.18 -2.44 -19.53
CA MET A 122 5.02 -3.16 -20.51
C MET A 122 4.74 -4.68 -20.57
N TRP A 123 4.29 -5.28 -19.46
CA TRP A 123 4.06 -6.73 -19.34
C TRP A 123 2.59 -7.12 -19.14
N TYR A 124 1.65 -6.24 -19.49
CA TYR A 124 0.22 -6.60 -19.40
C TYR A 124 -0.16 -7.57 -20.53
N PRO A 125 -0.92 -8.66 -20.29
CA PRO A 125 -1.60 -9.05 -19.04
C PRO A 125 -0.79 -9.94 -18.08
N TYR A 126 0.23 -10.64 -18.56
CA TYR A 126 0.92 -11.70 -17.82
C TYR A 126 1.54 -11.22 -16.50
N GLY A 127 2.15 -10.03 -16.47
CA GLY A 127 2.75 -9.48 -15.26
C GLY A 127 1.76 -9.21 -14.13
N ALA A 128 0.51 -8.86 -14.45
CA ALA A 128 -0.51 -8.60 -13.44
C ALA A 128 -1.05 -9.90 -12.82
N TYR A 129 -1.27 -10.93 -13.64
CA TYR A 129 -1.70 -12.26 -13.15
C TYR A 129 -0.57 -12.97 -12.39
N PHE A 130 0.66 -12.90 -12.89
CA PHE A 130 1.84 -13.42 -12.19
C PHE A 130 2.05 -12.70 -10.85
N GLY A 131 1.98 -11.37 -10.83
CA GLY A 131 2.11 -10.59 -9.60
C GLY A 131 1.04 -10.95 -8.57
N PHE A 132 -0.21 -11.14 -9.00
CA PHE A 132 -1.27 -11.60 -8.11
C PHE A 132 -0.98 -13.00 -7.56
N ALA A 133 -0.68 -13.97 -8.42
CA ALA A 133 -0.39 -15.34 -8.03
C ALA A 133 0.84 -15.43 -7.09
N ALA A 134 1.90 -14.67 -7.38
CA ALA A 134 3.10 -14.60 -6.56
C ALA A 134 2.82 -14.01 -5.18
N ASN A 135 2.03 -12.93 -5.07
CA ASN A 135 1.67 -12.38 -3.77
C ASN A 135 0.80 -13.34 -2.96
N VAL A 136 -0.15 -14.04 -3.59
CA VAL A 136 -0.96 -15.07 -2.91
C VAL A 136 -0.07 -16.21 -2.42
N PHE A 137 0.85 -16.69 -3.25
CA PHE A 137 1.82 -17.72 -2.85
C PHE A 137 2.69 -17.25 -1.67
N LEU A 138 3.22 -16.02 -1.71
CA LEU A 138 4.05 -15.46 -0.64
C LEU A 138 3.28 -15.27 0.67
N ILE A 139 1.99 -14.94 0.63
CA ILE A 139 1.15 -14.88 1.86
C ILE A 139 1.13 -16.24 2.57
N PHE A 140 0.97 -17.33 1.83
CA PHE A 140 0.99 -18.68 2.43
C PHE A 140 2.39 -19.10 2.85
N PHE A 141 3.40 -18.79 2.02
CA PHE A 141 4.77 -19.20 2.25
C PHE A 141 5.43 -18.43 3.41
N GLN A 142 5.10 -17.16 3.64
CA GLN A 142 5.69 -16.35 4.71
C GLN A 142 5.62 -17.01 6.09
N GLY A 143 4.53 -17.73 6.39
CA GLY A 143 4.32 -18.43 7.65
C GLY A 143 4.82 -19.88 7.69
N TYR A 144 5.49 -20.40 6.65
CA TYR A 144 5.79 -21.84 6.54
C TYR A 144 6.62 -22.37 7.71
N THR A 145 7.54 -21.56 8.23
CA THR A 145 8.41 -21.95 9.36
C THR A 145 7.63 -22.18 10.65
N THR A 146 6.44 -21.61 10.78
CA THR A 146 5.56 -21.80 11.95
C THR A 146 4.79 -23.12 11.92
N VAL A 147 4.71 -23.75 10.74
CA VAL A 147 4.04 -25.03 10.52
C VAL A 147 5.01 -26.21 10.66
N LEU A 148 6.32 -25.94 10.63
CA LEU A 148 7.36 -26.95 10.86
C LEU A 148 7.45 -27.34 12.35
N PRO A 149 7.78 -28.60 12.67
CA PRO A 149 7.97 -29.02 14.06
C PRO A 149 9.19 -28.30 14.70
N PRO A 150 9.09 -27.83 15.96
CA PRO A 150 7.94 -27.87 16.87
C PRO A 150 6.88 -26.80 16.55
N PHE A 151 5.61 -27.21 16.51
CA PHE A 151 4.50 -26.32 16.19
C PHE A 151 4.25 -25.32 17.33
N ASN A 152 4.38 -24.02 17.03
CA ASN A 152 4.08 -22.95 17.97
C ASN A 152 2.79 -22.24 17.57
N ILE A 153 1.72 -22.46 18.34
CA ILE A 153 0.38 -21.92 18.10
C ILE A 153 0.39 -20.38 18.08
N ILE A 154 1.21 -19.75 18.94
CA ILE A 154 1.29 -18.29 19.04
C ILE A 154 1.92 -17.72 17.77
N SER A 155 3.07 -18.25 17.34
CA SER A 155 3.73 -17.81 16.12
C SER A 155 2.89 -18.08 14.87
N PHE A 156 2.20 -19.23 14.81
CA PHE A 156 1.27 -19.54 13.71
C PHE A 156 0.12 -18.52 13.64
N THR A 157 -0.49 -18.21 14.78
CA THR A 157 -1.57 -17.22 14.85
C THR A 157 -1.08 -15.85 14.40
N VAL A 158 0.07 -15.38 14.89
CA VAL A 158 0.64 -14.09 14.50
C VAL A 158 0.95 -14.02 13.00
N SER A 159 1.46 -15.09 12.40
CA SER A 159 1.79 -15.12 10.97
C SER A 159 0.55 -15.07 10.07
N TYR A 160 -0.59 -15.62 10.51
CA TYR A 160 -1.79 -15.73 9.65
C TYR A 160 -2.96 -14.85 10.06
N ILE A 161 -2.93 -14.18 11.22
CA ILE A 161 -4.05 -13.36 11.73
C ILE A 161 -4.48 -12.23 10.79
N LEU A 162 -3.57 -11.70 9.96
CA LEU A 162 -3.91 -10.62 9.04
C LEU A 162 -4.85 -11.05 7.91
N ILE A 163 -4.86 -12.33 7.54
CA ILE A 163 -5.74 -12.86 6.50
C ILE A 163 -7.22 -12.76 6.93
N PRO A 164 -7.66 -13.36 8.07
CA PRO A 164 -9.03 -13.22 8.53
C PRO A 164 -9.37 -11.77 8.90
N VAL A 165 -8.43 -10.99 9.46
CA VAL A 165 -8.65 -9.56 9.74
C VAL A 165 -8.96 -8.80 8.45
N PHE A 166 -8.21 -9.03 7.37
CA PHE A 166 -8.48 -8.43 6.07
C PHE A 166 -9.86 -8.84 5.53
N LEU A 167 -10.23 -10.12 5.62
CA LEU A 167 -11.55 -10.59 5.19
C LEU A 167 -12.67 -9.96 6.01
N ILE A 168 -12.53 -9.88 7.33
CA ILE A 168 -13.52 -9.25 8.22
C ILE A 168 -13.66 -7.77 7.89
N LEU A 169 -12.55 -7.03 7.69
CA LEU A 169 -12.61 -5.62 7.31
C LEU A 169 -13.26 -5.43 5.94
N PHE A 170 -12.92 -6.28 4.96
CA PHE A 170 -13.47 -6.21 3.61
C PHE A 170 -14.97 -6.53 3.59
N PHE A 171 -15.38 -7.66 4.16
CA PHE A 171 -16.79 -8.07 4.21
C PHE A 171 -17.60 -7.19 5.16
N GLY A 172 -17.03 -6.77 6.29
CA GLY A 172 -17.66 -5.85 7.24
C GLY A 172 -17.95 -4.49 6.60
N TYR A 173 -16.97 -3.92 5.88
CA TYR A 173 -17.19 -2.69 5.11
C TYR A 173 -18.26 -2.88 4.03
N LYS A 174 -18.20 -4.00 3.31
CA LYS A 174 -19.16 -4.31 2.24
C LYS A 174 -20.59 -4.50 2.76
N PHE A 175 -20.75 -5.14 3.92
CA PHE A 175 -22.04 -5.33 4.57
C PHE A 175 -22.59 -4.01 5.11
N TRP A 176 -21.75 -3.22 5.78
CA TRP A 176 -22.16 -1.94 6.37
C TRP A 176 -22.53 -0.89 5.31
N LYS A 177 -21.74 -0.77 4.24
CA LYS A 177 -21.99 0.17 3.14
C LYS A 177 -22.87 -0.42 2.02
N LYS A 178 -23.30 -1.68 2.16
CA LYS A 178 -24.11 -2.43 1.18
C LYS A 178 -23.61 -2.27 -0.25
N THR A 179 -22.29 -2.31 -0.45
CA THR A 179 -21.68 -2.09 -1.77
C THR A 179 -21.83 -3.33 -2.65
N ARG A 180 -22.27 -3.13 -3.90
CA ARG A 180 -22.38 -4.20 -4.91
C ARG A 180 -21.06 -4.35 -5.67
N TRP A 181 -20.79 -5.56 -6.15
CA TRP A 181 -19.71 -5.76 -7.12
C TRP A 181 -20.04 -4.98 -8.38
N VAL A 182 -19.22 -3.98 -8.72
CA VAL A 182 -19.44 -3.14 -9.90
C VAL A 182 -19.10 -3.96 -11.15
N GLN A 183 -20.05 -4.04 -12.08
CA GLN A 183 -19.80 -4.69 -13.37
C GLN A 183 -18.78 -3.87 -14.16
N PRO A 184 -17.85 -4.51 -14.89
CA PRO A 184 -16.83 -3.80 -15.67
C PRO A 184 -17.39 -2.75 -16.66
N SER A 185 -18.58 -3.00 -17.23
CA SER A 185 -19.27 -2.08 -18.15
C SER A 185 -19.79 -0.81 -17.47
N GLN A 186 -20.11 -0.86 -16.17
CA GLN A 186 -20.67 0.26 -15.39
C GLN A 186 -19.61 0.94 -14.51
N MET A 187 -18.34 0.56 -14.64
CA MET A 187 -17.25 1.09 -13.84
C MET A 187 -16.99 2.56 -14.23
N ASP A 188 -17.11 3.47 -13.28
CA ASP A 188 -16.77 4.87 -13.51
C ASP A 188 -15.24 5.03 -13.63
N ILE A 189 -14.77 5.27 -14.86
CA ILE A 189 -13.37 5.53 -15.21
C ILE A 189 -13.12 7.00 -15.59
N TRP A 190 -14.18 7.82 -15.64
CA TRP A 190 -14.12 9.18 -16.17
C TRP A 190 -14.13 10.23 -15.06
N SER A 191 -14.89 10.01 -13.98
CA SER A 191 -14.98 10.98 -12.88
C SER A 191 -13.64 11.14 -12.15
N GLY A 192 -13.21 12.38 -11.96
CA GLY A 192 -11.99 12.71 -11.23
C GLY A 192 -10.69 12.40 -11.97
N ARG A 193 -10.75 12.07 -13.27
CA ARG A 193 -9.56 11.96 -14.12
C ARG A 193 -8.80 13.29 -14.10
N ARG A 194 -7.55 13.27 -13.63
CA ARG A 194 -6.64 14.40 -13.82
C ARG A 194 -6.39 14.55 -15.32
N VAL A 195 -6.72 15.71 -15.86
CA VAL A 195 -6.33 16.08 -17.22
C VAL A 195 -4.82 16.24 -17.20
N VAL A 196 -4.13 15.33 -17.87
CA VAL A 196 -2.67 15.41 -18.05
C VAL A 196 -2.44 16.60 -18.98
N GLY A 197 -1.78 17.64 -18.49
CA GLY A 197 -1.47 18.83 -19.29
C GLY A 197 -0.53 18.47 -20.45
N GLU A 198 -0.59 19.26 -21.53
CA GLU A 198 0.24 19.06 -22.73
C GLU A 198 1.75 19.04 -22.45
N GLU A 199 2.19 19.68 -21.37
CA GLU A 199 3.59 19.71 -20.90
C GLU A 199 4.14 18.32 -20.52
N GLU A 200 3.35 17.47 -19.84
CA GLU A 200 3.75 16.10 -19.46
C GLU A 200 3.75 15.14 -20.66
N ASN A 201 2.89 15.38 -21.65
CA ASN A 201 2.89 14.61 -22.90
C ASN A 201 4.12 14.93 -23.76
N ASN A 202 4.56 16.19 -23.79
CA ASN A 202 5.78 16.61 -24.49
C ASN A 202 7.06 16.05 -23.84
N THR A 203 7.10 15.89 -22.52
CA THR A 203 8.27 15.29 -21.85
C THR A 203 8.43 13.79 -22.13
N LYS A 204 7.33 13.08 -22.45
CA LYS A 204 7.37 11.67 -22.84
C LYS A 204 7.88 11.43 -24.26
N ASN A 205 7.63 12.38 -25.17
CA ASN A 205 8.12 12.31 -26.55
C ASN A 205 9.60 12.67 -26.69
N GLN A 206 10.25 13.09 -25.61
CA GLN A 206 11.69 13.32 -25.58
C GLN A 206 12.45 11.99 -25.51
N THR A 207 13.05 11.59 -26.64
CA THR A 207 13.93 10.44 -26.82
C THR A 207 14.99 10.38 -25.72
N ILE A 208 15.38 9.18 -25.26
CA ILE A 208 16.40 8.96 -24.21
C ILE A 208 17.66 9.84 -24.40
N TRP A 209 18.04 10.08 -25.67
CA TRP A 209 19.14 10.95 -26.07
C TRP A 209 18.98 12.45 -25.73
N SER A 210 17.77 13.01 -25.76
CA SER A 210 17.55 14.42 -25.37
C SER A 210 17.62 14.61 -23.85
N ARG A 211 17.22 13.59 -23.08
CA ARG A 211 17.36 13.59 -21.61
C ARG A 211 18.82 13.51 -21.17
N ILE A 212 19.66 12.77 -21.92
CA ILE A 212 21.10 12.71 -21.67
C ILE A 212 21.78 14.05 -22.03
N LYS A 213 21.43 14.67 -23.16
CA LYS A 213 21.99 15.98 -23.56
C LYS A 213 21.65 17.10 -22.57
N ALA A 214 20.45 17.09 -21.98
CA ALA A 214 20.02 18.10 -21.01
C ALA A 214 20.69 18.00 -19.63
N ILE A 215 21.40 16.90 -19.33
CA ILE A 215 22.18 16.74 -18.08
C ILE A 215 23.65 17.17 -18.30
N ILE A 216 24.11 17.20 -19.54
CA ILE A 216 25.51 17.46 -19.92
C ILE A 216 25.75 18.94 -20.29
N ILE A 217 24.69 19.72 -20.51
CA ILE A 217 24.72 21.18 -20.67
C ILE A 217 24.27 21.81 -19.36
#